data_AF-A0A540WMX9-F1
#
_entry.id   AF-A0A540WMX9-F1
#
_cell.length_a   1.000
_cell.length_b   1.000
_cell.length_c   1.000
_cell.angle_alpha   90.00
_cell.angle_beta   90.00
_cell.angle_gamma   90.00
#
_symmetry.space_group_name_H-M   'P 1'
#
loop_
_entity.id
_entity.type
_entity.pdbx_description
1 polymer ?
#
loop_
_entity_poly.entity_id
_entity_poly.type
_entity_poly.pdbx_seq_one_letter_code
_entity_poly.pdbx_strand_id
1 'polypeptide(L)'
;MDASVSFQARRPLVTVTPHGLYCEPGGFHIDPWRPVERALITHAHGDHARSGHQRYLGTRAGEALLRRRVGADSHIDTLEYGESLKLGDVTVSFHPAGHVLGSAQVRLEHQGEVWVVSGDYKRAADPTCAPFEVVRCHTFITEATFGLPIFRWDDAREVAEDMLRWWDANRAVGRSAVLFCYALGKAQRILAELARLTDRTAFIHGALHGLVEAYRGAGVKMLPTQLVSEVEKGTSFAGALVLAPPSAGGSTWMRRFGEAETGFASGWMRVRGNRRRRGFDRGFVLSDHADWPALLRTVADTGAERVLTTHGSAEPLARYLREQGVDASPLATPFEGEAED
;
A
#
# COMPACT_ATOMS: atom_id res chain seq x y z
N MET A 1 20.84 -48.14 18.68
CA MET A 1 20.63 -46.83 19.30
C MET A 1 19.70 -46.07 18.39
N ASP A 2 18.47 -46.01 18.85
CA ASP A 2 17.33 -45.39 18.18
C ASP A 2 17.47 -43.86 18.31
N ALA A 3 17.39 -43.16 17.19
CA ALA A 3 17.20 -41.72 17.15
C ALA A 3 16.27 -41.39 15.97
N SER A 4 15.12 -42.05 15.97
CA SER A 4 13.90 -41.55 15.33
C SER A 4 13.48 -40.24 16.03
N VAL A 5 14.19 -39.14 15.73
CA VAL A 5 13.68 -37.81 16.03
C VAL A 5 12.54 -37.57 15.06
N SER A 6 11.34 -37.93 15.52
CA SER A 6 10.08 -37.45 14.98
C SER A 6 10.19 -35.94 14.76
N PHE A 7 10.20 -35.50 13.51
CA PHE A 7 9.77 -34.14 13.15
C PHE A 7 8.29 -34.06 13.51
N GLN A 8 7.97 -33.90 14.80
CA GLN A 8 6.69 -33.31 15.18
C GLN A 8 6.66 -31.97 14.44
N ALA A 9 5.73 -31.84 13.50
CA ALA A 9 5.51 -30.60 12.76
C ALA A 9 5.40 -29.47 13.78
N ARG A 10 6.46 -28.65 13.88
CA ARG A 10 6.47 -27.50 14.79
C ARG A 10 5.25 -26.66 14.46
N ARG A 11 4.50 -26.26 15.49
CA ARG A 11 3.35 -25.36 15.27
C ARG A 11 3.87 -24.09 14.61
N PRO A 12 3.24 -23.61 13.53
CA PRO A 12 3.68 -22.39 12.87
C PRO A 12 3.55 -21.18 13.82
N LEU A 13 4.53 -20.27 13.78
CA LEU A 13 4.54 -19.08 14.64
C LEU A 13 3.34 -18.15 14.36
N VAL A 14 2.90 -18.11 13.11
CA VAL A 14 1.70 -17.38 12.67
C VAL A 14 0.70 -18.35 12.05
N THR A 15 -0.55 -18.28 12.51
CA THR A 15 -1.67 -19.07 11.98
C THR A 15 -2.77 -18.16 11.43
N VAL A 16 -3.55 -18.66 10.48
CA VAL A 16 -4.75 -17.97 10.02
C VAL A 16 -5.92 -18.34 10.93
N THR A 17 -6.61 -17.34 11.45
CA THR A 17 -7.83 -17.50 12.24
C THR A 17 -8.96 -16.68 11.60
N PRO A 18 -10.24 -16.86 12.01
CA PRO A 18 -11.32 -15.99 11.56
C PRO A 18 -11.14 -14.49 11.89
N HIS A 19 -10.20 -14.14 12.78
CA HIS A 19 -9.88 -12.77 13.16
C HIS A 19 -8.67 -12.21 12.42
N GLY A 20 -7.90 -13.03 11.70
CA GLY A 20 -6.68 -12.61 10.99
C GLY A 20 -5.48 -13.49 11.29
N LEU A 21 -4.28 -12.97 10.99
CA LEU A 21 -3.00 -13.62 11.25
C LEU A 21 -2.70 -13.57 12.75
N TYR A 22 -2.71 -14.72 13.42
CA TYR A 22 -2.55 -14.82 14.86
C TYR A 22 -1.20 -15.41 15.25
N CYS A 23 -0.49 -14.73 16.15
CA CYS A 23 0.72 -15.22 16.79
C CYS A 23 0.41 -15.64 18.23
N GLU A 24 0.21 -16.94 18.45
CA GLU A 24 -0.19 -17.50 19.75
C GLU A 24 0.83 -17.20 20.86
N PRO A 25 2.16 -17.42 20.69
CA PRO A 25 3.14 -17.13 21.75
C PRO A 25 3.27 -15.63 22.09
N GLY A 26 2.82 -14.75 21.18
CA GLY A 26 2.83 -13.30 21.38
C GLY A 26 1.50 -12.72 21.86
N GLY A 27 0.40 -13.46 21.73
CA GLY A 27 -0.94 -13.02 22.10
C GLY A 27 -1.44 -11.83 21.30
N PHE A 28 -1.14 -11.76 19.99
CA PHE A 28 -1.56 -10.65 19.13
C PHE A 28 -1.93 -11.11 17.71
N HIS A 29 -2.66 -10.24 17.00
CA HIS A 29 -2.95 -10.42 15.59
C HIS A 29 -2.22 -9.38 14.74
N ILE A 30 -1.87 -9.73 13.51
CA ILE A 30 -1.35 -8.81 12.50
C ILE A 30 -2.46 -8.55 11.48
N ASP A 31 -2.73 -7.27 11.21
CA ASP A 31 -3.80 -6.78 10.33
C ASP A 31 -5.15 -7.52 10.49
N PRO A 32 -5.72 -7.56 11.71
CA PRO A 32 -6.91 -8.35 11.98
C PRO A 32 -8.18 -7.86 11.27
N TRP A 33 -9.03 -8.80 10.90
CA TRP A 33 -10.29 -8.58 10.17
C TRP A 33 -11.46 -8.23 11.08
N ARG A 34 -11.36 -8.61 12.36
CA ARG A 34 -12.39 -8.47 13.38
C ARG A 34 -11.78 -7.87 14.66
N PRO A 35 -12.58 -7.26 15.55
CA PRO A 35 -12.13 -6.79 16.86
C PRO A 35 -11.27 -7.83 17.61
N VAL A 36 -10.13 -7.40 18.15
CA VAL A 36 -9.19 -8.23 18.93
C VAL A 36 -8.60 -7.40 20.07
N GLU A 37 -7.93 -8.05 21.02
CA GLU A 37 -7.26 -7.38 22.13
C GLU A 37 -6.07 -6.53 21.66
N ARG A 38 -5.15 -7.11 20.88
CA ARG A 38 -3.95 -6.43 20.38
C ARG A 38 -3.78 -6.65 18.88
N ALA A 39 -3.78 -5.56 18.12
CA ALA A 39 -3.59 -5.53 16.68
C ALA A 39 -2.26 -4.86 16.32
N LEU A 40 -1.36 -5.60 15.69
CA LEU A 40 -0.18 -5.06 15.03
C LEU A 40 -0.57 -4.68 13.61
N ILE A 41 -0.33 -3.43 13.24
CA ILE A 41 -0.80 -2.87 11.98
C ILE A 41 0.40 -2.59 11.07
N THR A 42 0.41 -3.22 9.89
CA THR A 42 1.46 -2.99 8.88
C THR A 42 1.35 -1.58 8.30
N HIS A 43 0.13 -1.12 8.01
CA HIS A 43 -0.14 0.22 7.48
C HIS A 43 -1.63 0.61 7.54
N ALA A 44 -1.95 1.86 7.20
CA ALA A 44 -3.25 2.48 7.47
C ALA A 44 -4.32 2.35 6.37
N HIS A 45 -4.16 1.46 5.38
CA HIS A 45 -5.26 1.14 4.46
C HIS A 45 -6.38 0.39 5.18
N GLY A 46 -7.60 0.48 4.63
CA GLY A 46 -8.82 0.07 5.36
C GLY A 46 -9.03 -1.44 5.45
N ASP A 47 -8.39 -2.17 4.55
CA ASP A 47 -8.26 -3.61 4.58
C ASP A 47 -7.30 -4.07 5.69
N HIS A 48 -6.23 -3.35 5.98
CA HIS A 48 -5.26 -3.72 7.03
C HIS A 48 -5.57 -3.16 8.42
N ALA A 49 -6.04 -1.91 8.48
CA ALA A 49 -6.28 -1.18 9.72
C ALA A 49 -7.78 -0.95 9.95
N ARG A 50 -8.41 -1.87 10.70
CA ARG A 50 -9.83 -1.80 11.05
C ARG A 50 -10.04 -1.19 12.44
N SER A 51 -11.13 -0.47 12.62
CA SER A 51 -11.52 0.07 13.93
C SER A 51 -12.09 -1.03 14.84
N GLY A 52 -12.07 -0.78 16.15
CA GLY A 52 -12.70 -1.64 17.17
C GLY A 52 -11.78 -2.62 17.89
N HIS A 53 -10.46 -2.63 17.62
CA HIS A 53 -9.51 -3.37 18.46
C HIS A 53 -9.26 -2.61 19.77
N GLN A 54 -8.91 -3.32 20.85
CA GLN A 54 -8.69 -2.67 22.16
C GLN A 54 -7.37 -1.89 22.20
N ARG A 55 -6.33 -2.42 21.54
CA ARG A 55 -5.02 -1.79 21.42
C ARG A 55 -4.44 -2.00 20.02
N TYR A 56 -3.79 -0.96 19.53
CA TYR A 56 -3.09 -0.93 18.27
C TYR A 56 -1.60 -0.75 18.51
N LEU A 57 -0.78 -1.43 17.72
CA LEU A 57 0.66 -1.22 17.66
C LEU A 57 1.04 -0.98 16.20
N GLY A 58 1.70 0.13 15.90
CA GLY A 58 2.19 0.46 14.56
C GLY A 58 3.49 1.24 14.59
N THR A 59 3.91 1.78 13.45
CA THR A 59 5.09 2.64 13.39
C THR A 59 4.79 4.05 13.89
N ARG A 60 5.78 4.71 14.49
CA ARG A 60 5.69 6.14 14.84
C ARG A 60 5.42 7.00 13.61
N ALA A 61 6.11 6.72 12.50
CA ALA A 61 5.94 7.43 11.23
C ALA A 61 4.50 7.34 10.67
N GLY A 62 3.77 6.26 10.97
CA GLY A 62 2.40 6.04 10.50
C GLY A 62 1.30 6.49 11.47
N GLU A 63 1.65 7.02 12.65
CA GLU A 63 0.68 7.24 13.73
C GLU A 63 -0.49 8.12 13.31
N ALA A 64 -0.23 9.25 12.63
CA ALA A 64 -1.27 10.19 12.21
C ALA A 64 -2.28 9.55 11.24
N LEU A 65 -1.80 8.71 10.32
CA LEU A 65 -2.64 8.00 9.36
C LEU A 65 -3.43 6.89 10.05
N LEU A 66 -2.79 6.14 10.95
CA LEU A 66 -3.43 5.09 11.72
C LEU A 66 -4.54 5.68 12.60
N ARG A 67 -4.26 6.75 13.37
CA ARG A 67 -5.23 7.44 14.22
C ARG A 67 -6.42 7.97 13.43
N ARG A 68 -6.19 8.54 12.24
CA ARG A 68 -7.26 8.95 11.32
C ARG A 68 -8.14 7.77 10.88
N ARG A 69 -7.54 6.60 10.68
CA ARG A 69 -8.23 5.39 10.21
C ARG A 69 -9.06 4.73 11.30
N VAL A 70 -8.49 4.55 12.49
CA VAL A 70 -9.11 3.71 13.54
C VAL A 70 -9.94 4.51 14.54
N GLY A 71 -9.72 5.82 14.61
CA GLY A 71 -10.43 6.73 15.50
C GLY A 71 -9.48 7.53 16.39
N ALA A 72 -9.85 8.78 16.69
CA ALA A 72 -9.02 9.68 17.49
C ALA A 72 -8.74 9.12 18.91
N ASP A 73 -9.74 8.45 19.49
CA ASP A 73 -9.72 7.90 20.84
C ASP A 73 -9.14 6.48 20.92
N SER A 74 -8.68 5.91 19.80
CA SER A 74 -8.06 4.59 19.80
C SER A 74 -6.74 4.59 20.57
N HIS A 75 -6.52 3.52 21.34
CA HIS A 75 -5.26 3.32 22.06
C HIS A 75 -4.20 2.80 21.09
N ILE A 76 -3.28 3.68 20.70
CA ILE A 76 -2.23 3.41 19.72
C ILE A 76 -0.87 3.54 20.40
N ASP A 77 -0.19 2.41 20.56
CA ASP A 77 1.22 2.33 20.87
C ASP A 77 2.03 2.39 19.57
N THR A 78 3.25 2.92 19.61
CA THR A 78 4.11 3.05 18.42
C THR A 78 5.54 2.67 18.72
N LEU A 79 6.22 2.17 17.69
CA LEU A 79 7.66 1.90 17.67
C LEU A 79 8.33 2.69 16.55
N GLU A 80 9.59 3.10 16.76
CA GLU A 80 10.45 3.50 15.66
C GLU A 80 10.82 2.29 14.78
N TYR A 81 11.18 2.52 13.52
CA TYR A 81 11.69 1.44 12.67
C TYR A 81 12.94 0.80 13.29
N GLY A 82 12.97 -0.53 13.33
CA GLY A 82 14.04 -1.31 13.96
C GLY A 82 14.00 -1.39 15.49
N GLU A 83 13.13 -0.61 16.16
CA GLU A 83 12.92 -0.74 17.60
C GLU A 83 12.24 -2.07 17.91
N SER A 84 12.73 -2.75 18.95
CA SER A 84 12.25 -4.08 19.35
C SER A 84 11.41 -4.02 20.61
N LEU A 85 10.27 -4.70 20.60
CA LEU A 85 9.35 -4.86 21.72
C LEU A 85 9.09 -6.34 21.98
N LYS A 86 9.23 -6.78 23.23
CA LYS A 86 8.84 -8.14 23.62
C LYS A 86 7.35 -8.20 23.96
N LEU A 87 6.61 -9.04 23.24
CA LEU A 87 5.20 -9.35 23.47
C LEU A 87 5.08 -10.86 23.72
N GLY A 88 4.71 -11.24 24.96
CA GLY A 88 4.76 -12.64 25.37
C GLY A 88 6.18 -13.21 25.21
N ASP A 89 6.29 -14.31 24.47
CA ASP A 89 7.59 -14.94 24.16
C ASP A 89 8.22 -14.45 22.86
N VAL A 90 7.57 -13.53 22.15
CA VAL A 90 7.96 -13.07 20.81
C VAL A 90 8.59 -11.68 20.87
N THR A 91 9.74 -11.51 20.20
CA THR A 91 10.31 -10.18 19.95
C THR A 91 9.79 -9.65 18.62
N VAL A 92 9.17 -8.47 18.66
CA VAL A 92 8.54 -7.81 17.52
C VAL A 92 9.32 -6.55 17.15
N SER A 93 9.46 -6.29 15.85
CA SER A 93 9.99 -5.02 15.32
C SER A 93 9.34 -4.69 13.97
N PHE A 94 9.27 -3.40 13.65
CA PHE A 94 8.76 -2.91 12.36
C PHE A 94 9.92 -2.47 11.47
N HIS A 95 9.86 -2.81 10.19
CA HIS A 95 10.87 -2.43 9.19
C HIS A 95 10.20 -1.79 7.98
N PRO A 96 10.78 -0.77 7.33
CA PRO A 96 10.17 -0.08 6.19
C PRO A 96 9.69 -1.02 5.08
N ALA A 97 8.45 -0.84 4.62
CA ALA A 97 7.86 -1.58 3.50
C ALA A 97 7.83 -0.78 2.18
N GLY A 98 8.10 0.53 2.21
CA GLY A 98 8.08 1.37 1.00
C GLY A 98 6.71 1.57 0.35
N HIS A 99 5.63 1.06 0.93
CA HIS A 99 4.28 1.13 0.34
C HIS A 99 3.65 2.51 0.45
N VAL A 100 3.43 2.97 1.68
CA VAL A 100 2.88 4.29 2.05
C VAL A 100 3.61 4.85 3.28
N LEU A 101 3.40 6.12 3.62
CA LEU A 101 3.97 6.72 4.84
C LEU A 101 3.66 5.87 6.07
N GLY A 102 4.71 5.47 6.80
CA GLY A 102 4.61 4.61 7.97
C GLY A 102 4.38 3.12 7.71
N SER A 103 4.26 2.69 6.45
CA SER A 103 4.11 1.27 6.12
C SER A 103 5.31 0.44 6.58
N ALA A 104 5.03 -0.76 7.06
CA ALA A 104 6.04 -1.62 7.64
C ALA A 104 5.78 -3.10 7.44
N GLN A 105 6.89 -3.82 7.31
CA GLN A 105 6.98 -5.25 7.54
C GLN A 105 7.02 -5.51 9.04
N VAL A 106 6.36 -6.56 9.51
CA VAL A 106 6.37 -6.99 10.91
C VAL A 106 7.32 -8.17 11.03
N ARG A 107 8.47 -7.96 11.70
CA ARG A 107 9.43 -9.02 12.03
C ARG A 107 9.07 -9.62 13.39
N LEU A 108 8.94 -10.94 13.43
CA LEU A 108 8.67 -11.74 14.62
C LEU A 108 9.82 -12.70 14.86
N GLU A 109 10.37 -12.69 16.07
CA GLU A 109 11.41 -13.63 16.48
C GLU A 109 10.97 -14.42 17.70
N HIS A 110 11.03 -15.75 17.60
CA HIS A 110 10.69 -16.67 18.67
C HIS A 110 11.67 -17.85 18.68
N GLN A 111 12.43 -18.01 19.77
CA GLN A 111 13.39 -19.10 19.94
C GLN A 111 14.40 -19.26 18.78
N GLY A 112 14.87 -18.13 18.23
CA GLY A 112 15.80 -18.08 17.09
C GLY A 112 15.15 -18.23 15.71
N GLU A 113 13.87 -18.60 15.64
CA GLU A 113 13.10 -18.61 14.39
C GLU A 113 12.56 -17.21 14.09
N VAL A 114 12.68 -16.78 12.83
CA VAL A 114 12.30 -15.44 12.38
C VAL A 114 11.25 -15.54 11.29
N TRP A 115 10.09 -14.94 11.52
CA TRP A 115 9.04 -14.74 10.53
C TRP A 115 8.94 -13.27 10.18
N VAL A 116 8.66 -12.96 8.92
CA VAL A 116 8.38 -11.59 8.48
C VAL A 116 7.07 -11.58 7.73
N VAL A 117 6.15 -10.72 8.16
CA VAL A 117 4.91 -10.41 7.43
C VAL A 117 5.12 -9.10 6.70
N SER A 118 5.09 -9.13 5.37
CA SER A 118 5.46 -7.95 4.58
C SER A 118 4.48 -6.78 4.69
N GLY A 119 3.20 -7.09 4.94
CA GLY A 119 2.12 -6.19 4.56
C GLY A 119 2.15 -5.94 3.05
N ASP A 120 1.60 -4.80 2.63
CA ASP A 120 1.84 -4.30 1.28
C ASP A 120 3.19 -3.61 1.20
N TYR A 121 3.89 -3.78 0.09
CA TYR A 121 5.23 -3.23 -0.09
C TYR A 121 5.53 -2.89 -1.53
N LYS A 122 6.45 -1.94 -1.74
CA LYS A 122 7.11 -1.75 -3.03
C LYS A 122 8.59 -1.44 -2.82
N ARG A 123 9.41 -1.83 -3.79
CA ARG A 123 10.85 -1.53 -3.79
C ARG A 123 11.23 -0.27 -4.58
N ALA A 124 10.33 0.19 -5.45
CA ALA A 124 10.56 1.40 -6.21
C ALA A 124 10.70 2.60 -5.26
N ALA A 125 11.61 3.52 -5.59
CA ALA A 125 11.77 4.75 -4.82
C ALA A 125 10.45 5.54 -4.79
N ASP A 126 10.16 6.11 -3.63
CA ASP A 126 8.97 6.91 -3.38
C ASP A 126 9.35 8.09 -2.48
N PRO A 127 9.12 9.35 -2.90
CA PRO A 127 9.39 10.53 -2.08
C PRO A 127 8.55 10.64 -0.80
N THR A 128 7.54 9.79 -0.62
CA THR A 128 6.50 9.96 0.41
C THR A 128 6.60 8.98 1.56
N CYS A 129 7.54 8.01 1.51
CA CYS A 129 7.72 7.01 2.55
C CYS A 129 9.18 6.55 2.66
N ALA A 130 9.51 5.83 3.73
CA ALA A 130 10.82 5.23 3.90
C ALA A 130 11.04 4.10 2.86
N PRO A 131 12.23 3.98 2.26
CA PRO A 131 12.51 2.96 1.25
C PRO A 131 12.43 1.56 1.85
N PHE A 132 12.00 0.58 1.05
CA PHE A 132 11.92 -0.83 1.47
C PHE A 132 13.24 -1.35 2.04
N GLU A 133 13.17 -1.96 3.22
CA GLU A 133 14.30 -2.62 3.88
C GLU A 133 14.23 -4.13 3.67
N VAL A 134 15.32 -4.78 3.29
CA VAL A 134 15.35 -6.25 3.23
C VAL A 134 15.53 -6.81 4.64
N VAL A 135 14.58 -7.64 5.10
CA VAL A 135 14.68 -8.36 6.37
C VAL A 135 14.93 -9.84 6.10
N ARG A 136 16.06 -10.37 6.58
CA ARG A 136 16.37 -11.81 6.51
C ARG A 136 15.45 -12.59 7.46
N CYS A 137 14.88 -13.68 7.00
CA CYS A 137 13.95 -14.49 7.78
C CYS A 137 13.98 -15.96 7.37
N HIS A 138 13.34 -16.82 8.18
CA HIS A 138 13.15 -18.23 7.87
C HIS A 138 11.83 -18.43 7.11
N THR A 139 10.77 -17.73 7.54
CA THR A 139 9.48 -17.69 6.84
C THR A 139 9.11 -16.27 6.43
N PHE A 140 8.75 -16.07 5.17
CA PHE A 140 8.29 -14.79 4.63
C PHE A 140 6.84 -14.87 4.17
N ILE A 141 5.96 -14.06 4.76
CA ILE A 141 4.57 -13.89 4.31
C ILE A 141 4.54 -12.65 3.41
N THR A 142 4.28 -12.83 2.12
CA THR A 142 4.32 -11.76 1.09
C THR A 142 2.97 -11.51 0.47
N GLU A 143 2.64 -10.24 0.18
CA GLU A 143 1.57 -9.91 -0.76
C GLU A 143 1.86 -10.44 -2.18
N ALA A 144 0.80 -10.59 -3.00
CA ALA A 144 0.86 -10.98 -4.40
C ALA A 144 -0.19 -10.23 -5.24
N THR A 145 -0.50 -8.98 -4.89
CA THR A 145 -1.44 -8.10 -5.60
C THR A 145 -1.19 -8.12 -7.11
N PHE A 146 0.07 -7.96 -7.49
CA PHE A 146 0.54 -8.02 -8.88
C PHE A 146 1.43 -9.25 -9.14
N GLY A 147 1.05 -10.40 -8.57
CA GLY A 147 1.74 -11.69 -8.68
C GLY A 147 1.65 -12.38 -10.05
N LEU A 148 1.65 -11.63 -11.16
CA LEU A 148 1.68 -12.15 -12.53
C LEU A 148 2.81 -11.51 -13.37
N PRO A 149 3.51 -12.26 -14.24
CA PRO A 149 4.65 -11.75 -15.03
C PRO A 149 4.38 -10.52 -15.93
N ILE A 150 3.12 -10.26 -16.26
CA ILE A 150 2.66 -9.11 -17.04
C ILE A 150 2.85 -7.78 -16.29
N PHE A 151 2.80 -7.82 -14.96
CA PHE A 151 2.96 -6.63 -14.13
C PHE A 151 4.44 -6.31 -13.96
N ARG A 152 4.82 -5.21 -14.57
CA ARG A 152 6.16 -4.62 -14.57
C ARG A 152 5.98 -3.12 -14.60
N TRP A 153 6.57 -2.42 -13.65
CA TRP A 153 6.37 -0.98 -13.52
C TRP A 153 7.37 -0.20 -14.35
N ASP A 154 6.86 0.86 -14.96
CA ASP A 154 7.69 1.90 -15.54
C ASP A 154 8.24 2.79 -14.41
N ASP A 155 9.26 3.60 -14.69
CA ASP A 155 9.83 4.50 -13.69
C ASP A 155 8.79 5.56 -13.28
N ALA A 156 8.61 5.79 -11.97
CA ALA A 156 7.58 6.69 -11.45
C ALA A 156 7.79 8.14 -11.92
N ARG A 157 9.04 8.55 -12.16
CA ARG A 157 9.37 9.87 -12.70
C ARG A 157 8.91 9.98 -14.15
N GLU A 158 9.16 8.97 -14.98
CA GLU A 158 8.70 8.96 -16.39
C GLU A 158 7.17 9.05 -16.46
N VAL A 159 6.47 8.35 -15.56
CA VAL A 159 5.01 8.43 -15.44
C VAL A 159 4.57 9.83 -15.01
N ALA A 160 5.25 10.46 -14.05
CA ALA A 160 4.96 11.83 -13.62
C ALA A 160 5.23 12.88 -14.72
N GLU A 161 6.29 12.70 -15.52
CA GLU A 161 6.57 13.51 -16.71
C GLU A 161 5.47 13.35 -17.75
N ASP A 162 4.92 12.14 -17.93
CA ASP A 162 3.77 11.91 -18.81
C ASP A 162 2.48 12.57 -18.29
N MET A 163 2.23 12.51 -16.99
CA MET A 163 1.13 13.23 -16.35
C MET A 163 1.25 14.74 -16.54
N LEU A 164 2.47 15.30 -16.41
CA LEU A 164 2.70 16.73 -16.62
C LEU A 164 2.49 17.14 -18.08
N ARG A 165 2.97 16.36 -19.05
CA ARG A 165 2.71 16.61 -20.49
C ARG A 165 1.22 16.54 -20.80
N TRP A 166 0.52 15.57 -20.24
CA TRP A 166 -0.93 15.45 -20.38
C TRP A 166 -1.68 16.65 -19.77
N TRP A 167 -1.24 17.12 -18.60
CA TRP A 167 -1.77 18.33 -17.99
C TRP A 167 -1.50 19.57 -18.86
N ASP A 168 -0.29 19.74 -19.39
CA ASP A 168 0.06 20.85 -20.28
C ASP A 168 -0.78 20.87 -21.55
N ALA A 169 -1.03 19.71 -22.17
CA ALA A 169 -1.86 19.59 -23.35
C ALA A 169 -3.32 20.03 -23.08
N ASN A 170 -3.90 19.58 -21.96
CA ASN A 170 -5.23 19.99 -21.52
C ASN A 170 -5.29 21.51 -21.26
N ARG A 171 -4.27 22.04 -20.59
CA ARG A 171 -4.16 23.48 -20.31
C ARG A 171 -4.09 24.33 -21.58
N ALA A 172 -3.38 23.87 -22.60
CA ALA A 172 -3.24 24.58 -23.88
C ALA A 172 -4.58 24.76 -24.62
N VAL A 173 -5.54 23.85 -24.41
CA VAL A 173 -6.88 23.90 -25.02
C VAL A 173 -7.97 24.35 -24.05
N GLY A 174 -7.61 24.84 -22.86
CA GLY A 174 -8.56 25.32 -21.85
C GLY A 174 -9.39 24.21 -21.19
N ARG A 175 -8.94 22.95 -21.26
CA ARG A 175 -9.61 21.79 -20.68
C ARG A 175 -9.04 21.46 -19.30
N SER A 176 -9.90 20.99 -18.38
CA SER A 176 -9.45 20.48 -17.07
C SER A 176 -9.00 19.03 -17.18
N ALA A 177 -7.96 18.66 -16.45
CA ALA A 177 -7.44 17.31 -16.34
C ALA A 177 -7.88 16.70 -15.00
N VAL A 178 -8.81 15.74 -15.02
CA VAL A 178 -9.27 15.06 -13.81
C VAL A 178 -8.60 13.70 -13.70
N LEU A 179 -7.67 13.57 -12.75
CA LEU A 179 -6.89 12.38 -12.50
C LEU A 179 -7.48 11.60 -11.32
N PHE A 180 -8.04 10.43 -11.61
CA PHE A 180 -8.47 9.49 -10.59
C PHE A 180 -7.28 8.73 -10.01
N CYS A 181 -7.27 8.51 -8.69
CA CYS A 181 -6.24 7.76 -7.98
C CYS A 181 -6.73 7.35 -6.58
N TYR A 182 -6.15 6.32 -5.98
CA TYR A 182 -6.46 5.96 -4.59
C TYR A 182 -6.10 7.10 -3.62
N ALA A 183 -6.97 7.34 -2.64
CA ALA A 183 -6.88 8.52 -1.78
C ALA A 183 -5.69 8.48 -0.80
N LEU A 184 -5.30 7.29 -0.33
CA LEU A 184 -4.14 7.06 0.52
C LEU A 184 -3.02 6.38 -0.30
N GLY A 185 -1.83 6.94 -0.25
CA GLY A 185 -0.65 6.49 -0.99
C GLY A 185 -0.56 7.17 -2.35
N LYS A 186 -1.38 6.71 -3.31
CA LYS A 186 -1.29 7.11 -4.73
C LYS A 186 -1.36 8.63 -4.92
N ALA A 187 -2.37 9.27 -4.33
CA ALA A 187 -2.58 10.71 -4.48
C ALA A 187 -1.36 11.50 -3.98
N GLN A 188 -0.82 11.13 -2.81
CA GLN A 188 0.33 11.80 -2.22
C GLN A 188 1.60 11.57 -3.05
N ARG A 189 1.81 10.35 -3.53
CA ARG A 189 2.93 10.02 -4.42
C ARG A 189 2.88 10.82 -5.72
N ILE A 190 1.72 10.90 -6.38
CA ILE A 190 1.54 11.71 -7.58
C ILE A 190 1.90 13.19 -7.30
N LEU A 191 1.37 13.75 -6.21
CA LEU A 191 1.65 15.13 -5.84
C LEU A 191 3.13 15.37 -5.51
N ALA A 192 3.82 14.41 -4.90
CA ALA A 192 5.22 14.50 -4.56
C ALA A 192 6.15 14.33 -5.78
N GLU A 193 5.82 13.42 -6.70
CA GLU A 193 6.57 13.26 -7.95
C GLU A 193 6.40 14.49 -8.85
N LEU A 194 5.18 15.02 -8.98
CA LEU A 194 4.95 16.25 -9.75
C LEU A 194 5.63 17.47 -9.11
N ALA A 195 5.79 17.53 -7.79
CA ALA A 195 6.50 18.61 -7.10
C ALA A 195 8.00 18.68 -7.41
N ARG A 196 8.56 17.62 -8.02
CA ARG A 196 9.93 17.61 -8.55
C ARG A 196 10.02 18.23 -9.95
N LEU A 197 8.89 18.38 -10.63
CA LEU A 197 8.82 18.79 -12.04
C LEU A 197 8.16 20.18 -12.21
N THR A 198 7.29 20.58 -11.30
CA THR A 198 6.54 21.84 -11.36
C THR A 198 6.19 22.35 -9.97
N ASP A 199 5.83 23.62 -9.86
CA ASP A 199 5.38 24.30 -8.63
C ASP A 199 3.89 24.70 -8.67
N ARG A 200 3.20 24.36 -9.76
CA ARG A 200 1.79 24.70 -9.98
C ARG A 200 0.87 24.07 -8.93
N THR A 201 -0.19 24.78 -8.59
CA THR A 201 -1.25 24.28 -7.71
C THR A 201 -2.12 23.24 -8.41
N ALA A 202 -2.29 22.08 -7.76
CA ALA A 202 -3.31 21.09 -8.12
C ALA A 202 -4.58 21.28 -7.27
N PHE A 203 -5.73 20.90 -7.79
CA PHE A 203 -6.95 20.83 -7.01
C PHE A 203 -7.19 19.41 -6.52
N ILE A 204 -7.79 19.27 -5.34
CA ILE A 204 -8.06 17.96 -4.76
C ILE A 204 -9.50 17.82 -4.30
N HIS A 205 -10.04 16.61 -4.46
CA HIS A 205 -11.30 16.20 -3.85
C HIS A 205 -11.15 16.14 -2.32
N GLY A 206 -12.22 16.44 -1.57
CA GLY A 206 -12.19 16.51 -0.11
C GLY A 206 -11.76 15.21 0.58
N ALA A 207 -12.02 14.05 -0.03
CA ALA A 207 -11.57 12.74 0.44
C ALA A 207 -10.04 12.62 0.55
N LEU A 208 -9.27 13.39 -0.23
CA LEU A 208 -7.80 13.37 -0.21
C LEU A 208 -7.24 14.34 0.83
N HIS A 209 -7.98 15.41 1.17
CA HIS A 209 -7.46 16.57 1.91
C HIS A 209 -6.73 16.19 3.20
N GLY A 210 -7.43 15.54 4.13
CA GLY A 210 -6.81 15.26 5.42
C GLY A 210 -5.75 14.15 5.38
N LEU A 211 -5.64 13.40 4.27
CA LEU A 211 -4.51 12.49 4.04
C LEU A 211 -3.30 13.25 3.49
N VAL A 212 -3.51 14.21 2.58
CA VAL A 212 -2.47 15.14 2.12
C VAL A 212 -1.91 15.93 3.30
N GLU A 213 -2.76 16.46 4.18
CA GLU A 213 -2.31 17.18 5.37
C GLU A 213 -1.52 16.30 6.34
N ALA A 214 -1.91 15.04 6.52
CA ALA A 214 -1.14 14.10 7.34
C ALA A 214 0.28 13.87 6.80
N TYR A 215 0.44 13.75 5.47
CA TYR A 215 1.75 13.62 4.84
C TYR A 215 2.57 14.92 4.94
N ARG A 216 1.94 16.09 4.76
CA ARG A 216 2.63 17.39 4.96
C ARG A 216 3.09 17.57 6.40
N GLY A 217 2.26 17.18 7.37
CA GLY A 217 2.61 17.19 8.79
C GLY A 217 3.80 16.30 9.12
N ALA A 218 4.01 15.23 8.36
CA ALA A 218 5.19 14.37 8.44
C ALA A 218 6.40 14.88 7.63
N GLY A 219 6.32 16.10 7.06
CA GLY A 219 7.41 16.73 6.31
C GLY A 219 7.51 16.33 4.84
N VAL A 220 6.53 15.61 4.29
CA VAL A 220 6.56 15.21 2.87
C VAL A 220 6.26 16.41 1.97
N LYS A 221 7.21 16.74 1.09
CA LYS A 221 7.04 17.78 0.06
C LYS A 221 6.14 17.27 -1.05
N MET A 222 5.07 18.01 -1.33
CA MET A 222 4.09 17.76 -2.38
C MET A 222 3.75 19.07 -3.09
N LEU A 223 3.11 18.99 -4.25
CA LEU A 223 2.59 20.17 -4.92
C LEU A 223 1.68 20.98 -3.97
N PRO A 224 1.60 22.32 -4.14
CA PRO A 224 0.53 23.09 -3.54
C PRO A 224 -0.83 22.52 -3.96
N THR A 225 -1.78 22.47 -3.02
CA THR A 225 -3.11 21.95 -3.30
C THR A 225 -4.20 22.88 -2.81
N GLN A 226 -5.28 23.02 -3.57
CA GLN A 226 -6.51 23.70 -3.15
C GLN A 226 -7.70 22.74 -3.16
N LEU A 227 -8.61 22.86 -2.19
CA LEU A 227 -9.83 22.06 -2.19
C LEU A 227 -10.81 22.54 -3.26
N VAL A 228 -11.35 21.61 -4.05
CA VAL A 228 -12.42 21.92 -5.03
C VAL A 228 -13.66 22.52 -4.34
N SER A 229 -13.93 22.16 -3.09
CA SER A 229 -15.07 22.68 -2.33
C SER A 229 -14.91 24.13 -1.89
N GLU A 230 -13.69 24.64 -1.82
CA GLU A 230 -13.37 26.01 -1.39
C GLU A 230 -13.31 27.00 -2.56
N VAL A 231 -13.35 26.50 -3.80
CA VAL A 231 -13.42 27.33 -5.00
C VAL A 231 -14.84 27.89 -5.15
N GLU A 232 -14.93 29.20 -5.41
CA GLU A 232 -16.20 29.89 -5.62
C GLU A 232 -17.05 29.23 -6.71
N LYS A 233 -18.36 29.11 -6.45
CA LYS A 233 -19.29 28.47 -7.37
C LYS A 233 -19.34 29.23 -8.69
N GLY A 234 -19.16 28.52 -9.80
CA GLY A 234 -19.13 29.10 -11.15
C GLY A 234 -17.71 29.41 -11.66
N THR A 235 -16.69 29.31 -10.81
CA THR A 235 -15.29 29.40 -11.25
C THR A 235 -14.95 28.24 -12.18
N SER A 236 -14.30 28.56 -13.30
CA SER A 236 -13.83 27.56 -14.26
C SER A 236 -12.58 26.84 -13.74
N PHE A 237 -12.53 25.53 -13.96
CA PHE A 237 -11.33 24.71 -13.75
C PHE A 237 -10.52 24.51 -15.05
N ALA A 238 -10.76 25.34 -16.08
CA ALA A 238 -10.03 25.28 -17.34
C ALA A 238 -8.50 25.26 -17.11
N GLY A 239 -7.84 24.22 -17.60
CA GLY A 239 -6.40 24.03 -17.46
C GLY A 239 -5.91 23.58 -16.08
N ALA A 240 -6.80 23.30 -15.13
CA ALA A 240 -6.46 22.77 -13.83
C ALA A 240 -6.16 21.26 -13.89
N LEU A 241 -5.26 20.79 -13.02
CA LEU A 241 -5.17 19.39 -12.63
C LEU A 241 -5.99 19.16 -11.38
N VAL A 242 -6.88 18.17 -11.40
CA VAL A 242 -7.75 17.82 -10.28
C VAL A 242 -7.53 16.36 -9.91
N LEU A 243 -7.17 16.05 -8.66
CA LEU A 243 -7.06 14.68 -8.16
C LEU A 243 -8.32 14.27 -7.39
N ALA A 244 -8.83 13.07 -7.67
CA ALA A 244 -10.05 12.55 -7.05
C ALA A 244 -9.99 11.03 -6.82
N PRO A 245 -10.74 10.49 -5.84
CA PRO A 245 -10.89 9.05 -5.70
C PRO A 245 -11.72 8.48 -6.87
N PRO A 246 -11.56 7.20 -7.24
CA PRO A 246 -12.34 6.58 -8.32
C PRO A 246 -13.86 6.69 -8.11
N SER A 247 -14.33 6.66 -6.86
CA SER A 247 -15.74 6.82 -6.51
C SER A 247 -16.35 8.18 -6.87
N ALA A 248 -15.52 9.20 -7.15
CA ALA A 248 -16.00 10.47 -7.67
C ALA A 248 -16.35 10.38 -9.18
N GLY A 249 -15.80 9.39 -9.90
CA GLY A 249 -16.10 9.12 -11.29
C GLY A 249 -17.58 8.80 -11.49
N GLY A 250 -18.22 9.45 -12.46
CA GLY A 250 -19.65 9.29 -12.74
C GLY A 250 -20.60 9.96 -11.74
N SER A 251 -20.10 10.57 -10.66
CA SER A 251 -20.94 11.30 -9.69
C SER A 251 -21.32 12.71 -10.19
N THR A 252 -22.31 13.34 -9.55
CA THR A 252 -22.71 14.73 -9.85
C THR A 252 -21.59 15.74 -9.58
N TRP A 253 -20.59 15.38 -8.77
CA TRP A 253 -19.41 16.20 -8.51
C TRP A 253 -18.62 16.52 -9.79
N MET A 254 -18.59 15.59 -10.75
CA MET A 254 -17.89 15.77 -12.02
C MET A 254 -18.44 16.91 -12.88
N ARG A 255 -19.71 17.31 -12.67
CA ARG A 255 -20.34 18.42 -13.42
C ARG A 255 -19.61 19.77 -13.23
N ARG A 256 -18.80 19.91 -12.17
CA ARG A 256 -17.99 21.11 -11.91
C ARG A 256 -16.89 21.34 -12.95
N PHE A 257 -16.49 20.31 -13.70
CA PHE A 257 -15.31 20.34 -14.56
C PHE A 257 -15.62 20.45 -16.06
N GLY A 258 -16.91 20.52 -16.44
CA GLY A 258 -17.34 20.61 -17.84
C GLY A 258 -16.87 19.41 -18.67
N GLU A 259 -16.37 19.68 -19.88
CA GLU A 259 -15.77 18.67 -20.77
C GLU A 259 -14.33 18.33 -20.33
N ALA A 260 -14.17 17.81 -19.12
CA ALA A 260 -12.88 17.40 -18.58
C ALA A 260 -12.29 16.20 -19.31
N GLU A 261 -10.96 16.15 -19.42
CA GLU A 261 -10.27 14.92 -19.81
C GLU A 261 -9.97 14.08 -18.58
N THR A 262 -10.28 12.79 -18.65
CA THR A 262 -10.19 11.89 -17.51
C THR A 262 -8.98 10.97 -17.61
N GLY A 263 -8.23 10.88 -16.52
CA GLY A 263 -7.11 9.96 -16.36
C GLY A 263 -7.31 9.04 -15.17
N PHE A 264 -6.71 7.85 -15.18
CA PHE A 264 -6.62 7.00 -13.98
C PHE A 264 -5.18 6.53 -13.75
N ALA A 265 -4.69 6.70 -12.52
CA ALA A 265 -3.38 6.25 -12.10
C ALA A 265 -3.49 4.98 -11.22
N SER A 266 -3.10 3.83 -11.78
CA SER A 266 -3.14 2.53 -11.11
C SER A 266 -2.25 1.51 -11.84
N GLY A 267 -1.72 0.52 -11.10
CA GLY A 267 -1.02 -0.62 -11.71
C GLY A 267 -1.91 -1.39 -12.70
N TRP A 268 -3.22 -1.40 -12.48
CA TRP A 268 -4.22 -2.03 -13.36
C TRP A 268 -4.27 -1.41 -14.76
N MET A 269 -3.76 -0.19 -14.94
CA MET A 269 -3.68 0.45 -16.26
C MET A 269 -2.66 -0.21 -17.20
N ARG A 270 -1.85 -1.15 -16.69
CA ARG A 270 -0.99 -2.01 -17.52
C ARG A 270 -1.80 -2.88 -18.47
N VAL A 271 -3.01 -3.29 -18.07
CA VAL A 271 -3.89 -4.15 -18.88
C VAL A 271 -4.82 -3.28 -19.73
N ARG A 272 -4.64 -3.31 -21.05
CA ARG A 272 -5.45 -2.52 -22.01
C ARG A 272 -6.96 -2.73 -21.86
N GLY A 273 -7.39 -3.95 -21.49
CA GLY A 273 -8.79 -4.28 -21.23
C GLY A 273 -9.39 -3.49 -20.08
N ASN A 274 -8.63 -3.28 -19.00
CA ASN A 274 -9.11 -2.57 -17.81
C ASN A 274 -9.30 -1.08 -18.10
N ARG A 275 -8.40 -0.46 -18.86
CA ARG A 275 -8.57 0.92 -19.35
C ARG A 275 -9.85 1.09 -20.16
N ARG A 276 -10.10 0.18 -21.11
CA ARG A 276 -11.29 0.25 -21.98
C ARG A 276 -12.60 0.05 -21.20
N ARG A 277 -12.61 -0.90 -20.24
CA ARG A 277 -13.80 -1.17 -19.42
C ARG A 277 -14.19 0.01 -18.53
N ARG A 278 -13.19 0.72 -17.99
CA ARG A 278 -13.43 1.87 -17.10
C ARG A 278 -13.71 3.18 -17.81
N GLY A 279 -13.53 3.24 -19.14
CA GLY A 279 -13.95 4.39 -19.95
C GLY A 279 -13.14 5.67 -19.72
N PHE A 280 -11.92 5.58 -19.18
CA PHE A 280 -11.03 6.73 -19.02
C PHE A 280 -10.30 7.06 -20.32
N ASP A 281 -10.10 8.35 -20.59
CA ASP A 281 -9.39 8.84 -21.78
C ASP A 281 -7.89 8.47 -21.72
N ARG A 282 -7.30 8.55 -20.51
CA ARG A 282 -5.90 8.26 -20.24
C ARG A 282 -5.72 7.27 -19.09
N GLY A 283 -4.71 6.39 -19.20
CA GLY A 283 -4.29 5.50 -18.12
C GLY A 283 -2.80 5.69 -17.84
N PHE A 284 -2.45 5.80 -16.56
CA PHE A 284 -1.07 5.93 -16.09
C PHE A 284 -0.71 4.72 -15.23
N VAL A 285 0.32 3.98 -15.62
CA VAL A 285 0.77 2.77 -14.93
C VAL A 285 1.63 3.16 -13.73
N LEU A 286 0.97 3.42 -12.60
CA LEU A 286 1.64 3.73 -11.33
C LEU A 286 1.08 2.83 -10.23
N SER A 287 1.92 1.97 -9.67
CA SER A 287 1.55 1.07 -8.58
C SER A 287 2.30 1.40 -7.30
N ASP A 288 1.62 1.26 -6.16
CA ASP A 288 2.24 1.37 -4.84
C ASP A 288 2.65 0.01 -4.26
N HIS A 289 2.51 -1.05 -5.05
CA HIS A 289 2.87 -2.42 -4.72
C HIS A 289 4.06 -2.90 -5.56
N ALA A 290 4.69 -3.98 -5.14
CA ALA A 290 5.76 -4.63 -5.88
C ALA A 290 5.22 -5.22 -7.20
N ASP A 291 5.97 -5.01 -8.29
CA ASP A 291 5.74 -5.74 -9.53
C ASP A 291 6.34 -7.14 -9.47
N TRP A 292 6.13 -7.92 -10.52
CA TRP A 292 6.63 -9.29 -10.60
C TRP A 292 8.15 -9.41 -10.36
N PRO A 293 9.03 -8.64 -11.04
CA PRO A 293 10.46 -8.65 -10.73
C PRO A 293 10.78 -8.28 -9.26
N ALA A 294 10.11 -7.28 -8.69
CA ALA A 294 10.35 -6.88 -7.30
C ALA A 294 9.91 -7.95 -6.30
N LEU A 295 8.78 -8.63 -6.52
CA LEU A 295 8.30 -9.74 -5.70
C LEU A 295 9.34 -10.88 -5.66
N LEU A 296 9.81 -11.31 -6.84
CA LEU A 296 10.82 -12.38 -6.96
C LEU A 296 12.15 -11.98 -6.30
N ARG A 297 12.59 -10.73 -6.52
CA ARG A 297 13.81 -10.21 -5.91
C ARG A 297 13.69 -10.16 -4.39
N THR A 298 12.56 -9.73 -3.85
CA THR A 298 12.34 -9.70 -2.40
C THR A 298 12.44 -11.09 -1.80
N VAL A 299 11.78 -12.09 -2.39
CA VAL A 299 11.88 -13.48 -1.91
C VAL A 299 13.33 -13.98 -1.92
N ALA A 300 14.11 -13.69 -2.96
CA ALA A 300 15.51 -14.09 -3.01
C ALA A 300 16.36 -13.36 -1.95
N ASP A 301 16.17 -12.04 -1.79
CA ASP A 301 16.96 -11.20 -0.88
C ASP A 301 16.67 -11.51 0.60
N THR A 302 15.43 -11.91 0.96
CA THR A 302 15.10 -12.35 2.33
C THR A 302 15.77 -13.69 2.66
N GLY A 303 15.98 -14.51 1.62
CA GLY A 303 16.48 -15.89 1.69
C GLY A 303 15.72 -16.75 2.68
N ALA A 304 14.40 -16.54 2.71
CA ALA A 304 13.48 -17.39 3.44
C ALA A 304 13.52 -18.81 2.93
N GLU A 305 13.50 -19.76 3.86
CA GLU A 305 13.37 -21.18 3.56
C GLU A 305 11.94 -21.51 3.13
N ARG A 306 10.96 -20.76 3.67
CA ARG A 306 9.53 -20.90 3.36
C ARG A 306 8.89 -19.56 3.00
N VAL A 307 8.04 -19.56 1.97
CA VAL A 307 7.29 -18.39 1.53
C VAL A 307 5.78 -18.66 1.54
N LEU A 308 5.03 -17.77 2.18
CA LEU A 308 3.56 -17.81 2.20
C LEU A 308 3.04 -16.62 1.41
N THR A 309 2.40 -16.88 0.27
CA THR A 309 1.87 -15.80 -0.58
C THR A 309 0.42 -15.52 -0.24
N THR A 310 0.03 -14.26 -0.09
CA THR A 310 -1.33 -13.82 0.24
C THR A 310 -1.70 -12.61 -0.63
N HIS A 311 -2.97 -12.22 -0.68
CA HIS A 311 -3.50 -11.14 -1.52
C HIS A 311 -3.34 -11.39 -3.04
N GLY A 312 -4.26 -10.90 -3.86
CA GLY A 312 -4.18 -10.99 -5.33
C GLY A 312 -3.88 -12.38 -5.91
N SER A 313 -2.90 -12.43 -6.83
CA SER A 313 -2.48 -13.63 -7.57
C SER A 313 -1.54 -14.53 -6.77
N ALA A 314 -1.94 -14.91 -5.55
CA ALA A 314 -1.16 -15.70 -4.63
C ALA A 314 -0.77 -17.09 -5.18
N GLU A 315 -1.73 -17.87 -5.68
CA GLU A 315 -1.44 -19.21 -6.21
C GLU A 315 -0.48 -19.20 -7.42
N PRO A 316 -0.65 -18.32 -8.44
CA PRO A 316 0.34 -18.16 -9.50
C PRO A 316 1.76 -17.87 -9.01
N LEU A 317 1.92 -16.95 -8.06
CA LEU A 317 3.24 -16.61 -7.51
C LEU A 317 3.83 -17.81 -6.74
N ALA A 318 3.06 -18.45 -5.85
CA ALA A 318 3.52 -19.60 -5.09
C ALA A 318 3.93 -20.76 -6.01
N ARG A 319 3.15 -21.02 -7.06
CA ARG A 319 3.48 -22.03 -8.07
C ARG A 319 4.82 -21.73 -8.75
N TYR A 320 5.02 -20.50 -9.21
CA TYR A 320 6.28 -20.13 -9.84
C TYR A 320 7.47 -20.27 -8.89
N LEU A 321 7.34 -19.85 -7.63
CA LEU A 321 8.38 -20.01 -6.62
C LEU A 321 8.74 -21.49 -6.37
N ARG A 322 7.75 -22.39 -6.33
CA ARG A 322 7.98 -23.84 -6.26
C ARG A 322 8.74 -24.37 -7.47
N GLU A 323 8.42 -23.88 -8.68
CA GLU A 323 9.16 -24.22 -9.91
C GLU A 323 10.62 -23.74 -9.86
N GLN A 324 10.93 -22.73 -9.05
CA GLN A 324 12.31 -22.25 -8.78
C GLN A 324 12.97 -22.94 -7.56
N GLY A 325 12.33 -23.94 -6.94
CA GLY A 325 12.88 -24.68 -5.81
C GLY A 325 12.68 -24.03 -4.43
N VAL A 326 11.81 -23.02 -4.32
CA VAL A 326 11.45 -22.39 -3.04
C VAL A 326 10.23 -23.12 -2.45
N ASP A 327 10.26 -23.47 -1.15
CA ASP A 327 9.06 -23.96 -0.45
C ASP A 327 8.03 -22.82 -0.36
N ALA A 328 7.01 -22.86 -1.21
CA ALA A 328 6.03 -21.80 -1.31
C ALA A 328 4.59 -22.33 -1.36
N SER A 329 3.70 -21.72 -0.60
CA SER A 329 2.27 -22.06 -0.59
C SER A 329 1.39 -20.82 -0.47
N PRO A 330 0.21 -20.78 -1.09
CA PRO A 330 -0.74 -19.72 -0.81
C PRO A 330 -1.20 -19.78 0.64
N LEU A 331 -1.39 -18.62 1.24
CA LEU A 331 -2.07 -18.46 2.52
C LEU A 331 -3.51 -18.00 2.24
N ALA A 332 -4.47 -18.85 2.55
CA ALA A 332 -5.88 -18.52 2.34
C ALA A 332 -6.30 -17.39 3.27
N THR A 333 -6.50 -16.20 2.71
CA THR A 333 -6.97 -14.99 3.39
C THR A 333 -8.18 -14.44 2.65
N PRO A 334 -9.14 -13.79 3.33
CA PRO A 334 -10.28 -13.14 2.69
C PRO A 334 -9.92 -11.84 1.95
N PHE A 335 -8.64 -11.48 1.83
CA PHE A 335 -8.18 -10.25 1.16
C PHE A 335 -7.81 -10.47 -0.29
N GLU A 336 -8.19 -9.51 -1.14
CA GLU A 336 -7.92 -9.51 -2.58
C GLU A 336 -6.85 -8.49 -3.04
N GLY A 337 -6.27 -7.65 -2.16
CA GLY A 337 -5.27 -6.61 -2.51
C GLY A 337 -5.90 -5.35 -3.12
N GLU A 338 -5.13 -4.50 -3.84
CA GLU A 338 -5.68 -3.42 -4.70
C GLU A 338 -6.75 -4.05 -5.62
N ALA A 339 -8.04 -3.94 -5.28
CA ALA A 339 -9.10 -4.60 -6.05
C ALA A 339 -9.25 -3.99 -7.46
N GLU A 340 -9.61 -4.83 -8.44
CA GLU A 340 -9.93 -4.44 -9.83
C GLU A 340 -11.22 -3.62 -9.97
N ASP A 341 -11.87 -3.21 -8.87
CA ASP A 341 -13.18 -2.52 -8.83
C ASP A 341 -13.22 -1.18 -9.58
#